data_AF-A0A2V7BEI1-F1
#
_entry.id   AF-A0A2V7BEI1-F1
#
_cell.length_a   1.000
_cell.length_b   1.000
_cell.length_c   1.000
_cell.angle_alpha   90.00
_cell.angle_beta   90.00
_cell.angle_gamma   90.00
#
_symmetry.space_group_name_H-M   'P 1'
#
loop_
_entity.id
_entity.type
_entity.pdbx_description
1 polymer ?
#
loop_
_entity_poly.entity_id
_entity_poly.type
_entity_poly.pdbx_seq_one_letter_code
_entity_poly.pdbx_strand_id
1 'polypeptide(L)'
;MRGITTRLHWTDAPYHWHVNDGEEVFAVLDGRVEMCVKENGHERSVVLETGDVFFASAGPEHVARPIGEARVLVVETEGSV
;
A
#
# COMPACT_ATOMS: atom_id res chain seq x y z
N MET A 1 2.88 -15.52 -10.25
CA MET A 1 4.30 -15.88 -10.01
C MET A 1 4.41 -16.83 -8.81
N ARG A 2 4.14 -18.15 -8.96
CA ARG A 2 4.07 -19.11 -7.83
C ARG A 2 3.25 -18.59 -6.62
N GLY A 3 2.04 -18.09 -6.87
CA GLY A 3 1.19 -17.51 -5.82
C GLY A 3 1.51 -16.06 -5.43
N ILE A 4 2.48 -15.40 -6.06
CA ILE A 4 2.67 -13.93 -5.97
C ILE A 4 1.96 -13.25 -7.15
N THR A 5 1.20 -12.20 -6.85
CA THR A 5 0.51 -11.35 -7.82
C THR A 5 1.12 -9.96 -7.87
N THR A 6 0.95 -9.30 -9.01
CA THR A 6 1.37 -7.91 -9.23
C THR A 6 0.19 -7.15 -9.79
N ARG A 7 -0.20 -6.04 -9.14
CA ARG A 7 -1.31 -5.19 -9.57
C ARG A 7 -0.82 -3.77 -9.75
N LEU A 8 -1.15 -3.16 -10.88
CA LEU A 8 -0.94 -1.74 -11.10
C LEU A 8 -2.23 -1.01 -10.79
N HIS A 9 -2.17 -0.10 -9.83
CA HIS A 9 -3.29 0.75 -9.46
C HIS A 9 -3.06 2.17 -9.96
N TRP A 10 -4.14 2.75 -10.51
CA TRP A 10 -4.23 4.14 -10.87
C TRP A 10 -5.48 4.71 -10.21
N THR A 11 -5.29 5.59 -9.24
CA THR A 11 -6.39 6.17 -8.46
C THR A 11 -5.97 7.51 -7.86
N ASP A 12 -6.95 8.40 -7.72
CA ASP A 12 -6.89 9.61 -6.92
C ASP A 12 -7.75 9.50 -5.64
N ALA A 13 -8.46 8.38 -5.48
CA ALA A 13 -9.27 8.06 -4.32
C ALA A 13 -8.49 7.20 -3.31
N PRO A 14 -8.70 7.43 -2.00
CA PRO A 14 -8.09 6.62 -0.96
C PRO A 14 -8.65 5.20 -0.96
N TYR A 15 -7.82 4.25 -0.57
CA TYR A 15 -8.23 2.88 -0.30
C TYR A 15 -9.07 2.82 0.98
N HIS A 16 -9.71 1.67 1.22
CA HIS A 16 -10.29 1.38 2.52
C HIS A 16 -9.21 0.90 3.48
N TRP A 17 -9.39 1.16 4.77
CA TRP A 17 -8.59 0.51 5.81
C TRP A 17 -8.77 -1.00 5.71
N HIS A 18 -7.66 -1.72 5.72
CA HIS A 18 -7.63 -3.17 5.68
C HIS A 18 -6.46 -3.70 6.50
N VAL A 19 -6.56 -4.96 6.89
CA VAL A 19 -5.52 -5.71 7.59
C VAL A 19 -5.00 -6.74 6.63
N ASN A 20 -3.71 -6.68 6.33
CA ASN A 20 -3.12 -7.65 5.43
C ASN A 20 -3.04 -9.04 6.06
N ASP A 21 -3.62 -10.01 5.37
CA ASP A 21 -3.46 -11.43 5.65
C ASP A 21 -2.09 -11.96 5.20
N GLY A 22 -1.35 -11.19 4.39
CA GLY A 22 -0.03 -11.53 3.84
C GLY A 22 0.94 -10.34 3.79
N GLU A 23 2.12 -10.55 3.22
CA GLU A 23 3.08 -9.46 3.00
C GLU A 23 2.79 -8.74 1.69
N GLU A 24 2.93 -7.41 1.70
CA GLU A 24 2.70 -6.57 0.52
C GLU A 24 3.81 -5.54 0.34
N VAL A 25 4.13 -5.28 -0.93
CA VAL A 25 5.10 -4.25 -1.34
C VAL A 25 4.42 -3.26 -2.25
N PHE A 26 4.47 -1.98 -1.88
CA PHE A 26 3.99 -0.86 -2.67
C PHE A 26 5.19 -0.13 -3.27
N ALA A 27 5.21 0.07 -4.58
CA ALA A 27 6.18 0.93 -5.25
C ALA A 27 5.44 2.07 -5.97
N VAL A 28 5.75 3.31 -5.59
CA VAL A 28 5.15 4.49 -6.23
C VAL A 28 5.87 4.73 -7.54
N LEU A 29 5.18 4.49 -8.65
CA LEU A 29 5.72 4.66 -10.00
C LEU A 29 5.58 6.10 -10.50
N ASP A 30 4.55 6.81 -10.02
CA ASP A 30 4.30 8.21 -10.33
C ASP A 30 3.31 8.80 -9.31
N GLY A 31 3.44 10.10 -9.01
CA GLY A 31 2.64 10.78 -7.99
C GLY A 31 3.15 10.54 -6.57
N ARG A 32 2.25 10.69 -5.59
CA ARG A 32 2.55 10.66 -4.14
C ARG A 32 1.45 9.91 -3.39
N VAL A 33 1.83 9.19 -2.34
CA VAL A 33 0.90 8.41 -1.52
C VAL A 33 1.21 8.61 -0.05
N GLU A 34 0.24 9.04 0.75
CA GLU A 34 0.34 8.92 2.20
C GLU A 34 -0.05 7.50 2.61
N MET A 35 0.88 6.77 3.19
CA MET A 35 0.64 5.45 3.78
C MET A 35 0.37 5.62 5.27
N CYS A 36 -0.83 5.30 5.73
CA CYS A 36 -1.20 5.33 7.14
C CYS A 36 -1.25 3.92 7.71
N VAL A 37 -0.57 3.66 8.82
CA VAL A 37 -0.54 2.37 9.51
C VAL A 37 -0.99 2.57 10.95
N LYS A 38 -1.84 1.68 11.45
CA LYS A 38 -2.19 1.58 12.86
C LYS A 38 -1.57 0.35 13.46
N GLU A 39 -0.77 0.56 14.50
CA GLU A 39 -0.12 -0.51 15.24
C GLU A 39 -0.26 -0.23 16.73
N ASN A 40 -0.73 -1.21 17.51
CA ASN A 40 -0.93 -1.08 18.96
C ASN A 40 -1.79 0.13 19.38
N GLY A 41 -2.79 0.49 18.56
CA GLY A 41 -3.67 1.64 18.81
C GLY A 41 -3.05 3.01 18.46
N HIS A 42 -1.85 3.05 17.89
CA HIS A 42 -1.20 4.26 17.43
C HIS A 42 -1.21 4.35 15.90
N GLU A 43 -1.74 5.43 15.36
CA GLU A 43 -1.66 5.74 13.93
C GLU A 43 -0.34 6.45 13.62
N ARG A 44 0.35 5.99 12.58
CA ARG A 44 1.54 6.60 12.00
C ARG A 44 1.30 6.78 10.52
N SER A 45 1.84 7.84 9.93
CA SER A 45 1.84 7.99 8.48
C SER A 45 3.21 8.33 7.93
N VAL A 46 3.44 7.93 6.69
CA VAL A 46 4.61 8.29 5.90
C VAL A 46 4.15 8.68 4.50
N VAL A 47 4.71 9.75 3.96
CA VAL A 47 4.46 10.12 2.55
C VAL A 47 5.53 9.47 1.69
N LEU A 48 5.08 8.73 0.69
CA LEU A 48 5.89 8.10 -0.33
C LEU A 48 5.88 9.00 -1.57
N GLU A 49 7.07 9.29 -2.08
CA GLU A 49 7.30 9.99 -3.33
C GLU A 49 7.52 8.99 -4.47
N THR A 50 7.56 9.47 -5.71
CA THR A 50 7.88 8.62 -6.86
C THR A 50 9.26 7.98 -6.70
N GLY A 51 9.31 6.66 -6.86
CA GLY A 51 10.52 5.84 -6.66
C GLY A 51 10.63 5.22 -5.27
N ASP A 52 9.85 5.69 -4.28
CA ASP A 52 9.84 5.09 -2.96
C ASP A 52 9.13 3.74 -2.96
N VAL A 53 9.60 2.87 -2.07
CA VAL A 53 9.03 1.54 -1.83
C VAL A 53 8.63 1.42 -0.37
N PHE A 54 7.43 0.90 -0.13
CA PHE A 54 6.89 0.63 1.19
C PHE A 54 6.58 -0.86 1.34
N PHE A 55 6.96 -1.41 2.48
CA PHE A 55 6.69 -2.81 2.84
C PHE A 55 5.67 -2.85 3.98
N ALA A 56 4.56 -3.52 3.76
CA ALA A 56 3.55 -3.83 4.76
C ALA A 56 3.69 -5.30 5.17
N SER A 57 4.03 -5.54 6.43
CA SER A 57 3.98 -6.89 7.00
C SER A 57 2.54 -7.33 7.25
N ALA A 58 2.30 -8.63 7.40
CA ALA A 58 1.00 -9.14 7.82
C ALA A 58 0.64 -8.63 9.24
N GLY A 59 -0.63 -8.26 9.44
CA GLY A 59 -1.20 -7.94 10.76
C GLY A 59 -1.57 -6.48 11.04
N PRO A 60 -0.73 -5.45 10.77
CA PRO A 60 -1.10 -4.06 10.96
C PRO A 60 -2.25 -3.61 10.03
N GLU A 61 -3.20 -2.84 10.58
CA GLU A 61 -4.22 -2.18 9.77
C GLU A 61 -3.56 -0.99 9.05
N HIS A 62 -3.75 -0.87 7.74
CA HIS A 62 -3.18 0.25 6.99
C HIS A 62 -4.09 0.72 5.86
N VAL A 63 -3.79 1.90 5.33
CA VAL A 63 -4.50 2.49 4.18
C VAL A 63 -3.54 3.35 3.36
N ALA A 64 -3.56 3.15 2.05
CA ALA A 64 -2.91 4.03 1.09
C ALA A 64 -3.85 5.18 0.69
N ARG A 65 -3.39 6.42 0.81
CA ARG A 65 -4.12 7.63 0.41
C ARG A 65 -3.32 8.37 -0.66
N PRO A 66 -3.70 8.26 -1.95
CA PRO A 66 -3.11 9.08 -3.00
C PRO A 66 -3.23 10.58 -2.66
N ILE A 67 -2.15 11.34 -2.87
CA ILE A 67 -2.17 12.80 -2.77
C ILE A 67 -2.32 13.35 -4.19
N GLY A 68 -3.57 13.42 -4.63
CA GLY A 68 -3.91 13.59 -6.05
C GLY A 68 -3.78 12.26 -6.80
N GLU A 69 -3.54 12.32 -8.10
CA GLU A 69 -3.40 11.13 -8.94
C GLU A 69 -2.07 10.40 -8.65
N ALA A 70 -2.13 9.09 -8.38
CA ALA A 70 -0.94 8.26 -8.18
C ALA A 70 -1.01 6.94 -8.97
N ARG A 71 0.17 6.44 -9.35
CA ARG A 71 0.36 5.13 -10.00
C ARG A 71 1.22 4.27 -9.10
N VAL A 72 0.66 3.17 -8.62
CA VAL A 72 1.31 2.32 -7.61
C VAL A 72 1.32 0.88 -8.08
N LEU A 73 2.50 0.26 -8.08
CA LEU A 73 2.64 -1.18 -8.24
C LEU A 73 2.54 -1.83 -6.87
N VAL A 74 1.62 -2.76 -6.72
CA VAL A 74 1.45 -3.60 -5.53
C VAL A 74 1.90 -5.02 -5.88
N VAL A 75 2.77 -5.58 -5.04
CA VAL A 75 3.22 -6.98 -5.12
C VAL A 75 2.79 -7.67 -3.83
N GLU A 76 2.03 -8.75 -3.97
CA GLU A 76 1.33 -9.37 -2.84
C GLU A 76 1.14 -10.88 -3.07
N THR A 77 0.66 -11.58 -2.05
CA THR A 77 0.26 -12.98 -2.20
C THR A 77 -1.12 -13.05 -2.85
N GLU A 78 -1.32 -14.00 -3.76
CA GLU A 78 -2.58 -14.19 -4.47
C GLU A 78 -3.73 -14.40 -3.46
N GLY A 79 -4.74 -13.54 -3.54
CA GLY A 79 -5.89 -13.58 -2.65
C GLY A 79 -5.69 -12.89 -1.30
N SER A 80 -4.55 -12.26 -1.03
CA SER A 80 -4.43 -11.32 0.09
C SER A 80 -5.26 -10.06 -0.20
N VAL A 81 -5.77 -9.49 0.88
CA VAL A 81 -6.50 -8.22 0.98
C VAL A 81 -5.95 -7.49 2.18
#